data_AF-A0A939JD80-F1
#
_entry.id   AF-A0A939JD80-F1
#
_cell.length_a   1.000
_cell.length_b   1.000
_cell.length_c   1.000
_cell.angle_alpha   90.00
_cell.angle_beta   90.00
_cell.angle_gamma   90.00
#
_symmetry.space_group_name_H-M   'P 1'
#
loop_
_entity.id
_entity.type
_entity.pdbx_description
1 polymer ?
#
loop_
_entity_poly.entity_id
_entity_poly.type
_entity_poly.pdbx_seq_one_letter_code
_entity_poly.pdbx_strand_id
1 'polypeptide(L)'
;MDTFEIFGTIRNVGGVWQVLNDAGHQPLNIDSVSVVNGSSTSGYVRITYPAATKVGALLVTPDETCAKSCIHAGASVGLGEAFIYFGKNGVAIAPNTISNASANFWIYGKMWKEAV
;
A
#
# COMPACT_ATOMS: atom_id res chain seq x y z
N MET A 1 13.16 18.05 -14.80
CA MET A 1 12.11 17.09 -14.42
C MET A 1 12.47 16.61 -13.03
N ASP A 2 11.69 17.02 -12.05
CA ASP A 2 11.96 16.68 -10.65
C ASP A 2 11.30 15.35 -10.31
N THR A 3 11.88 14.66 -9.33
CA THR A 3 11.28 13.44 -8.79
C THR A 3 10.77 13.67 -7.38
N PHE A 4 9.83 12.84 -6.96
CA PHE A 4 9.43 12.72 -5.57
C PHE A 4 9.28 11.26 -5.19
N GLU A 5 9.40 10.98 -3.91
CA GLU A 5 9.28 9.65 -3.34
C GLU A 5 7.96 9.51 -2.60
N ILE A 6 7.44 8.30 -2.60
CA ILE A 6 6.30 7.91 -1.77
C ILE A 6 6.80 6.77 -0.91
N PHE A 7 6.69 6.87 0.41
CA PHE A 7 6.99 5.74 1.27
C PHE A 7 6.19 5.77 2.55
N GLY A 8 6.01 4.60 3.13
CA GLY A 8 5.35 4.44 4.40
C GLY A 8 4.99 2.99 4.65
N THR A 9 4.30 2.77 5.76
CA THR A 9 3.85 1.44 6.18
C THR A 9 2.34 1.49 6.34
N ILE A 10 1.64 0.56 5.70
CA ILE A 10 0.19 0.38 5.92
C ILE A 10 -0.06 -0.86 6.77
N ARG A 11 -1.08 -0.79 7.62
CA ARG A 11 -1.48 -1.87 8.51
C ARG A 11 -2.99 -1.87 8.67
N ASN A 12 -3.56 -3.07 8.79
CA ASN A 12 -4.93 -3.25 9.24
C ASN A 12 -4.96 -3.41 10.77
N VAL A 13 -5.59 -2.46 11.46
CA VAL A 13 -5.80 -2.51 12.92
C VAL A 13 -7.30 -2.52 13.19
N GLY A 14 -7.80 -3.61 13.77
CA GLY A 14 -9.22 -3.71 14.13
C GLY A 14 -10.17 -3.65 12.92
N GLY A 15 -9.74 -4.06 11.73
CA GLY A 15 -10.52 -4.00 10.50
C GLY A 15 -10.33 -2.72 9.69
N VAL A 16 -9.56 -1.74 10.20
CA VAL A 16 -9.31 -0.47 9.53
C VAL A 16 -7.89 -0.44 8.98
N TRP A 17 -7.78 -0.24 7.66
CA TRP A 17 -6.50 0.01 7.00
C TRP A 17 -6.09 1.46 7.18
N GLN A 18 -4.85 1.67 7.63
CA GLN A 18 -4.29 2.99 7.88
C GLN A 18 -2.80 3.01 7.56
N VAL A 19 -2.29 4.21 7.28
CA VAL A 19 -0.84 4.46 7.28
C VAL A 19 -0.37 4.61 8.72
N LEU A 20 0.77 4.00 9.05
CA LEU A 20 1.39 4.18 10.36
C LEU A 20 2.15 5.51 10.37
N ASN A 21 1.89 6.31 11.40
CA ASN A 21 2.56 7.57 11.67
C ASN A 21 2.71 7.71 13.20
N ASP A 22 3.77 7.10 13.73
CA ASP A 22 4.05 7.00 15.16
C ASP A 22 5.56 7.20 15.42
N ALA A 23 6.02 7.03 16.66
CA ALA A 23 7.43 7.27 17.00
C ALA A 23 8.43 6.44 16.19
N GLY A 24 8.02 5.30 15.61
CA GLY A 24 8.86 4.45 14.77
C GLY A 24 8.58 4.57 13.27
N HIS A 25 7.55 5.30 12.86
CA HIS A 25 7.10 5.36 11.46
C HIS A 25 6.75 6.79 11.05
N GLN A 26 7.36 7.26 9.97
CA GLN A 26 7.08 8.57 9.39
C GLN A 26 6.80 8.40 7.88
N PRO A 27 5.53 8.46 7.43
CA PRO A 27 5.22 8.35 6.01
C PRO A 27 5.59 9.63 5.26
N LEU A 28 5.85 9.50 3.96
CA LEU A 28 6.11 10.60 3.04
C LEU A 28 5.21 10.48 1.80
N ASN A 29 4.52 11.56 1.47
CA ASN A 29 3.69 11.71 0.26
C ASN A 29 2.63 10.62 0.07
N ILE A 30 2.09 10.07 1.18
CA ILE A 30 0.86 9.27 1.19
C ILE A 30 -0.23 10.17 1.78
N ASP A 31 -1.16 10.62 0.95
CA ASP A 31 -2.21 11.57 1.35
C ASP A 31 -3.36 10.86 2.08
N SER A 32 -3.73 9.66 1.62
CA SER A 32 -4.79 8.87 2.24
C SER A 32 -4.64 7.37 1.98
N VAL A 33 -5.27 6.58 2.86
CA VAL A 33 -5.45 5.13 2.73
C VAL A 33 -6.93 4.84 2.88
N SER A 34 -7.50 4.08 1.95
CA SER A 34 -8.88 3.63 2.00
C SER A 34 -8.98 2.18 1.54
N VAL A 35 -10.07 1.50 1.91
CA VAL A 35 -10.31 0.12 1.51
C VAL A 35 -11.56 0.05 0.65
N VAL A 36 -11.49 -0.72 -0.44
CA VAL A 36 -12.65 -1.09 -1.25
C VAL A 36 -12.77 -2.60 -1.15
N ASN A 37 -13.81 -3.07 -0.45
CA ASN A 37 -14.09 -4.50 -0.30
C ASN A 37 -15.27 -4.89 -1.20
N GLY A 38 -15.18 -6.04 -1.87
CA GLY A 38 -16.29 -6.65 -2.60
C GLY A 38 -16.79 -7.94 -1.96
N SER A 39 -15.91 -8.93 -1.83
CA SER A 39 -16.15 -10.27 -1.27
C SER A 39 -14.93 -10.71 -0.45
N SER A 40 -14.88 -11.95 0.07
CA SER A 40 -13.67 -12.48 0.73
C SER A 40 -12.46 -12.67 -0.21
N THR A 41 -12.69 -12.64 -1.52
CA THR A 41 -11.67 -12.81 -2.58
C THR A 41 -11.55 -11.59 -3.49
N SER A 42 -12.27 -10.51 -3.20
CA SER A 42 -12.23 -9.30 -4.02
C SER A 42 -12.15 -8.03 -3.17
N GLY A 43 -11.26 -7.14 -3.58
CA GLY A 43 -11.04 -5.86 -2.94
C GLY A 43 -9.59 -5.42 -3.07
N TYR A 44 -9.32 -4.19 -2.65
CA TYR A 44 -7.98 -3.60 -2.64
C TYR A 44 -7.89 -2.52 -1.57
N VAL A 45 -6.66 -2.21 -1.17
CA VAL A 45 -6.35 -0.99 -0.43
C VAL A 45 -5.95 0.07 -1.45
N ARG A 46 -6.64 1.21 -1.44
CA ARG A 46 -6.29 2.36 -2.26
C ARG A 46 -5.44 3.31 -1.43
N ILE A 47 -4.30 3.70 -1.98
CA ILE A 47 -3.51 4.83 -1.48
C ILE A 47 -3.59 5.98 -2.47
N THR A 48 -3.61 7.21 -1.96
CA THR A 48 -3.51 8.42 -2.80
C THR A 48 -2.22 9.18 -2.47
N TYR A 49 -1.71 9.92 -3.43
CA TYR A 49 -0.46 10.68 -3.33
C TYR A 49 -0.48 11.88 -4.27
N PRO A 50 0.45 12.85 -4.11
CA PRO A 50 0.56 13.99 -5.00
C PRO A 50 0.60 13.57 -6.47
N ALA A 51 -0.08 14.33 -7.34
CA ALA A 51 -0.16 14.00 -8.75
C ALA A 51 1.24 13.95 -9.40
N ALA A 52 1.55 12.80 -9.98
CA ALA A 52 2.74 12.52 -10.76
C ALA A 52 2.46 12.73 -12.25
N THR A 53 3.51 13.01 -13.02
CA THR A 53 3.47 12.98 -14.48
C THR A 53 3.98 11.67 -15.07
N LYS A 54 4.80 10.93 -14.30
CA LYS A 54 5.26 9.58 -14.65
C LYS A 54 5.46 8.74 -13.40
N VAL A 55 5.26 7.43 -13.56
CA VAL A 55 5.57 6.40 -12.56
C VAL A 55 6.90 5.75 -12.94
N GLY A 56 7.87 5.71 -12.02
CA GLY A 56 9.06 4.87 -12.20
C GLY A 56 8.85 3.47 -11.66
N ALA A 57 8.53 3.41 -10.37
CA ALA A 57 8.21 2.17 -9.68
C ALA A 57 7.37 2.46 -8.43
N LEU A 58 6.54 1.50 -8.04
CA LEU A 58 5.95 1.42 -6.71
C LEU A 58 5.96 -0.05 -6.28
N LEU A 59 6.62 -0.29 -5.15
CA LEU A 59 6.84 -1.59 -4.54
C LEU A 59 6.01 -1.67 -3.27
N VAL A 60 5.38 -2.82 -3.07
CA VAL A 60 4.70 -3.18 -1.83
C VAL A 60 5.29 -4.48 -1.35
N THR A 61 5.77 -4.52 -0.10
CA THR A 61 6.44 -5.70 0.44
C THR A 61 5.86 -6.06 1.81
N PRO A 62 5.41 -7.30 2.01
CA PRO A 62 4.99 -7.76 3.32
C PRO A 62 6.18 -7.82 4.28
N ASP A 63 5.93 -7.58 5.57
CA ASP A 63 6.88 -7.94 6.62
C ASP A 63 6.93 -9.46 6.88
N GLU A 64 7.75 -9.88 7.84
CA GLU A 64 7.91 -11.28 8.20
C GLU A 64 6.63 -11.93 8.74
N THR A 65 5.73 -11.15 9.34
CA THR A 65 4.44 -11.64 9.87
C THR A 65 3.55 -12.10 8.71
N CYS A 66 3.43 -11.27 7.68
CA CYS A 66 2.68 -11.59 6.47
C CYS A 66 3.39 -12.64 5.60
N ALA A 67 4.70 -12.53 5.44
CA ALA A 67 5.49 -13.42 4.60
C ALA A 67 5.45 -14.88 5.09
N LYS A 68 5.54 -15.13 6.41
CA LYS A 68 5.39 -16.47 7.00
C LYS A 68 4.02 -17.11 6.72
N SER A 69 3.00 -16.28 6.51
CA SER A 69 1.64 -16.72 6.18
C SER A 69 1.41 -16.83 4.67
N CYS A 70 2.47 -16.73 3.86
CA CYS A 70 2.44 -16.70 2.40
C CYS A 70 1.54 -15.60 1.83
N ILE A 71 1.39 -14.48 2.57
CA ILE A 71 0.64 -13.32 2.09
C ILE A 71 1.60 -12.46 1.27
N HIS A 72 1.20 -12.16 0.03
CA HIS A 72 1.92 -11.30 -0.89
C HIS A 72 1.02 -10.13 -1.31
N ALA A 73 1.65 -9.05 -1.75
CA ALA A 73 0.95 -7.86 -2.22
C ALA A 73 1.53 -7.41 -3.56
N GLY A 74 0.69 -6.79 -4.38
CA GLY A 74 1.09 -6.12 -5.61
C GLY A 74 0.28 -4.85 -5.80
N ALA A 75 0.84 -3.89 -6.53
CA ALA A 75 0.17 -2.61 -6.78
C ALA A 75 -0.14 -2.43 -8.28
N SER A 76 -1.37 -2.00 -8.56
CA SER A 76 -1.72 -1.36 -9.83
C SER A 76 -1.58 0.16 -9.63
N VAL A 77 -0.72 0.80 -10.41
CA VAL A 77 -0.19 2.14 -10.10
C VAL A 77 -0.66 3.16 -11.13
N GLY A 78 -1.33 4.20 -10.67
CA GLY A 78 -1.75 5.36 -11.46
C GLY A 78 -0.92 6.62 -11.15
N LEU A 79 -1.33 7.75 -11.71
CA LEU A 79 -0.60 9.01 -11.57
C LEU A 79 -0.88 9.76 -10.25
N GLY A 80 -1.95 9.47 -9.53
CA GLY A 80 -2.23 10.08 -8.20
C GLY A 80 -2.73 9.08 -7.16
N GLU A 81 -2.73 7.81 -7.51
CA GLU A 81 -3.25 6.73 -6.69
C GLU A 81 -2.68 5.38 -7.08
N ALA A 82 -2.64 4.45 -6.13
CA ALA A 82 -2.36 3.06 -6.40
C ALA A 82 -3.35 2.14 -5.67
N PHE A 83 -3.65 1.02 -6.30
CA PHE A 83 -4.51 -0.03 -5.77
C PHE A 83 -3.65 -1.24 -5.40
N ILE A 84 -3.64 -1.57 -4.11
CA ILE A 84 -2.86 -2.66 -3.53
C ILE A 84 -3.78 -3.87 -3.41
N TYR A 85 -3.43 -4.93 -4.14
CA TYR A 85 -4.10 -6.21 -4.13
C TYR A 85 -3.28 -7.21 -3.33
N PHE A 86 -3.97 -8.15 -2.67
CA PHE A 86 -3.34 -9.16 -1.84
C PHE A 86 -3.64 -10.56 -2.37
N GLY A 87 -2.68 -11.45 -2.18
CA GLY A 87 -2.87 -12.87 -2.39
C GLY A 87 -2.30 -13.68 -1.24
N LYS A 88 -2.78 -14.91 -1.09
CA LYS A 88 -2.29 -15.90 -0.14
C LYS A 88 -2.22 -17.26 -0.81
N ASN A 89 -1.07 -17.91 -0.75
CA ASN A 89 -0.85 -19.23 -1.39
C ASN A 89 -1.25 -19.24 -2.88
N GLY A 90 -0.97 -18.15 -3.61
CA GLY A 90 -1.29 -18.03 -5.04
C GLY A 90 -2.76 -17.69 -5.36
N VAL A 91 -3.60 -17.45 -4.35
CA VAL A 91 -5.03 -17.12 -4.52
C VAL A 91 -5.28 -15.69 -4.05
N ALA A 92 -6.08 -14.92 -4.80
CA ALA A 92 -6.48 -13.57 -4.40
C ALA A 92 -7.30 -13.59 -3.09
N ILE A 93 -7.01 -12.65 -2.19
CA ILE A 93 -7.72 -12.48 -0.92
C ILE A 93 -8.13 -11.03 -0.72
N ALA A 94 -9.23 -10.80 -0.02
CA ALA A 94 -9.69 -9.46 0.29
C ALA A 94 -8.91 -8.83 1.45
N PRO A 95 -8.75 -7.49 1.46
CA PRO A 95 -7.97 -6.80 2.49
C PRO A 95 -8.50 -6.99 3.91
N ASN A 96 -9.81 -7.17 4.08
CA ASN A 96 -10.44 -7.40 5.39
C ASN A 96 -10.09 -8.77 5.99
N THR A 97 -9.57 -9.72 5.20
CA THR A 97 -9.10 -11.02 5.69
C THR A 97 -7.73 -10.95 6.35
N ILE A 98 -7.01 -9.83 6.18
CA ILE A 98 -5.72 -9.56 6.78
C ILE A 98 -5.96 -8.63 7.96
N SER A 99 -6.17 -9.20 9.15
CA SER A 99 -6.38 -8.44 10.39
C SER A 99 -5.42 -8.93 11.46
N ASN A 100 -4.25 -8.31 11.53
CA ASN A 100 -3.23 -8.59 12.53
C ASN A 100 -2.47 -7.30 12.84
N ALA A 101 -2.42 -6.92 14.12
CA ALA A 101 -1.81 -5.68 14.58
C ALA A 101 -0.28 -5.62 14.38
N SER A 102 0.34 -6.71 13.94
CA SER A 102 1.77 -6.79 13.58
C SER A 102 1.99 -7.15 12.11
N ALA A 103 0.95 -7.11 11.27
CA ALA A 103 1.05 -7.41 9.83
C ALA A 103 1.21 -6.12 9.02
N ASN A 104 2.45 -5.82 8.64
CA ASN A 104 2.79 -4.62 7.88
C ASN A 104 2.96 -4.89 6.40
N PHE A 105 2.63 -3.87 5.61
CA PHE A 105 3.08 -3.77 4.22
C PHE A 105 3.83 -2.47 4.05
N TRP A 106 5.10 -2.61 3.67
CA TRP A 106 6.00 -1.51 3.38
C TRP A 106 5.79 -1.06 1.94
N ILE A 107 5.68 0.25 1.75
CA ILE A 107 5.45 0.89 0.47
C ILE A 107 6.66 1.77 0.17
N TYR A 108 7.17 1.65 -1.05
CA TYR A 108 8.16 2.59 -1.60
C TYR A 108 7.87 2.83 -3.07
N GLY A 109 7.92 4.09 -3.51
CA GLY A 109 7.74 4.45 -4.90
C GLY A 109 8.57 5.67 -5.29
N LYS A 110 8.95 5.71 -6.57
CA LYS A 110 9.66 6.84 -7.20
C LYS A 110 8.82 7.37 -8.36
N MET A 111 8.50 8.66 -8.28
CA MET A 111 7.59 9.34 -9.19
C MET A 111 8.25 10.61 -9.77
N TRP A 112 7.69 11.12 -10.87
CA TRP A 112 8.10 12.39 -11.48
C TRP A 112 7.01 13.43 -11.29
N LYS A 113 7.42 14.67 -11.09
CA LYS A 113 6.56 15.86 -11.12
C LYS A 113 7.06 16.84 -12.18
N GLU A 114 6.18 17.74 -12.61
CA GLU A 114 6.61 18.86 -13.45
C GLU A 114 7.60 19.73 -12.68
N ALA A 115 8.56 20.32 -13.41
CA ALA A 115 9.40 21.36 -12.83
C ALA A 115 8.53 22.62 -12.68
N VAL A 116 8.52 23.19 -11.48
CA VAL A 116 7.84 24.47 -11.19
C VAL A 116 8.64 25.61 -11.79
#